data_AF-A0A7J9WIG7-F1
#
_entry.id   AF-A0A7J9WIG7-F1
#
_cell.length_a   1.000
_cell.length_b   1.000
_cell.length_c   1.000
_cell.angle_alpha   90.00
_cell.angle_beta   90.00
_cell.angle_gamma   90.00
#
_symmetry.space_group_name_H-M   'P 1'
#
loop_
_entity.id
_entity.type
_entity.pdbx_description
1 polymer ?
#
loop_
_entity_poly.entity_id
_entity_poly.type
_entity_poly.pdbx_seq_one_letter_code
_entity_poly.pdbx_strand_id
1 'polypeptide(L)'
;MTRDWLATPRRQAAIDLALALAAATAASIGTALVAGHAVPGTPMPDWRAYALLVLGGAVLALRRRNPSLVLAVTATSAFLYDLLGYPGAFFTIAFVLALFSAMAARRRVQALAAATALFAALVAVDLVSPRGHLLDATGALWFVGWLVAALVAGEVARGRADYLAEVERRAIEAERTREEEALRR
;
A
#
# COMPACT_ATOMS: atom_id res chain seq x y z
N MET A 1 -35.51 7.43 -5.55
CA MET A 1 -34.81 7.88 -4.33
C MET A 1 -33.32 7.57 -4.52
N THR A 2 -32.63 8.44 -5.27
CA THR A 2 -31.36 8.18 -5.96
C THR A 2 -30.14 8.49 -5.08
N ARG A 3 -29.38 7.46 -4.71
CA ARG A 3 -28.18 7.53 -3.82
C ARG A 3 -26.86 7.76 -4.59
N ASP A 4 -26.90 8.50 -5.69
CA ASP A 4 -25.72 8.73 -6.55
C ASP A 4 -24.94 10.04 -6.29
N TRP A 5 -25.23 10.75 -5.20
CA TRP A 5 -24.65 12.07 -4.97
C TRP A 5 -23.42 12.06 -4.05
N LEU A 6 -22.26 11.86 -4.68
CA LEU A 6 -20.99 12.57 -4.40
C LEU A 6 -20.15 12.14 -3.19
N ALA A 7 -19.36 11.07 -3.36
CA ALA A 7 -17.96 11.19 -2.96
C ALA A 7 -17.31 12.24 -3.90
N THR A 8 -17.49 13.54 -3.59
CA THR A 8 -16.89 14.61 -4.41
C THR A 8 -15.40 14.29 -4.65
N PRO A 9 -14.85 14.57 -5.84
CA PRO A 9 -13.42 14.34 -6.10
C PRO A 9 -12.54 15.00 -5.03
N ARG A 10 -13.02 16.08 -4.41
CA ARG A 10 -12.42 16.73 -3.22
C ARG A 10 -12.43 15.85 -1.96
N ARG A 11 -13.54 15.21 -1.60
CA ARG A 11 -13.60 14.28 -0.45
C ARG A 11 -12.71 13.07 -0.64
N GLN A 12 -12.65 12.52 -1.86
CA GLN A 12 -11.76 11.40 -2.16
C GLN A 12 -10.29 11.81 -2.09
N ALA A 13 -9.94 12.97 -2.66
CA ALA A 13 -8.60 13.54 -2.55
C ALA A 13 -8.21 13.84 -1.09
N ALA A 14 -9.15 14.32 -0.26
CA ALA A 14 -8.92 14.54 1.16
C ALA A 14 -8.65 13.24 1.92
N ILE A 15 -9.38 12.16 1.60
CA ILE A 15 -9.13 10.83 2.19
C ILE A 15 -7.77 10.29 1.75
N ASP A 16 -7.42 10.42 0.47
CA ASP A 16 -6.13 9.97 -0.05
C ASP A 16 -4.96 10.79 0.55
N LEU A 17 -5.12 12.10 0.71
CA LEU A 17 -4.15 12.97 1.38
C LEU A 17 -4.04 12.65 2.88
N ALA A 18 -5.15 12.43 3.57
CA ALA A 18 -5.14 12.02 4.97
C ALA A 18 -4.42 10.68 5.15
N LEU A 19 -4.62 9.72 4.25
CA LEU A 19 -3.90 8.45 4.26
C LEU A 19 -2.41 8.61 3.95
N ALA A 20 -2.06 9.47 3.00
CA ALA A 20 -0.66 9.80 2.71
C ALA A 20 0.05 10.42 3.92
N LEU A 21 -0.59 11.40 4.57
CA LEU A 21 -0.08 12.07 5.77
C LEU A 21 -0.01 11.11 6.97
N ALA A 22 -1.03 10.28 7.17
CA ALA A 22 -1.04 9.29 8.24
C ALA A 22 0.08 8.27 8.05
N ALA A 23 0.29 7.77 6.82
CA ALA A 23 1.36 6.83 6.52
C ALA A 23 2.75 7.47 6.72
N ALA A 24 2.98 8.69 6.23
CA ALA A 24 4.24 9.41 6.41
C ALA A 24 4.53 9.68 7.90
N THR A 25 3.52 10.15 8.64
CA THR A 25 3.63 10.45 10.07
C THR A 25 3.87 9.18 10.87
N ALA A 26 3.09 8.12 10.65
CA ALA A 26 3.25 6.86 11.35
C ALA A 26 4.63 6.24 11.09
N ALA A 27 5.11 6.29 9.85
CA ALA A 27 6.43 5.79 9.52
C ALA A 27 7.55 6.61 10.19
N SER A 28 7.43 7.94 10.19
CA SER A 28 8.42 8.84 10.81
C SER A 28 8.47 8.67 12.32
N ILE A 29 7.31 8.57 12.98
CA ILE A 29 7.22 8.33 14.44
C ILE A 29 7.77 6.94 14.77
N GLY A 30 7.39 5.91 14.02
CA GLY A 30 7.88 4.55 14.22
C GLY A 30 9.41 4.46 14.13
N THR A 31 9.99 5.09 13.09
CA THR A 31 11.45 5.18 12.94
C THR A 31 12.10 5.91 14.11
N ALA A 32 11.53 7.04 14.56
CA ALA A 32 12.08 7.79 15.70
C ALA A 32 12.04 6.97 17.01
N LEU A 33 10.96 6.21 17.26
CA LEU A 33 10.83 5.35 18.44
C LEU A 33 11.83 4.18 18.43
N VAL A 34 12.05 3.57 17.28
CA VAL A 34 13.01 2.46 17.13
C VAL A 34 14.46 2.95 17.14
N ALA A 35 14.72 4.15 16.62
CA ALA A 35 16.06 4.75 16.68
C ALA A 35 16.58 4.87 18.13
N GLY A 36 15.69 5.13 19.09
CA GLY A 36 16.05 5.16 20.52
C GLY A 36 16.45 3.79 21.11
N HIS A 37 16.12 2.69 20.44
CA HIS A 37 16.43 1.32 20.84
C HIS A 37 17.35 0.61 19.82
N ALA A 38 17.96 1.37 18.90
CA ALA A 38 18.77 0.80 17.84
C ALA A 38 20.07 0.19 18.39
N VAL A 39 20.49 -0.92 17.80
CA VAL A 39 21.74 -1.60 18.17
C VAL A 39 22.93 -0.67 17.89
N PRO A 40 23.96 -0.65 18.75
CA PRO A 40 25.17 0.14 18.51
C PRO A 40 25.77 -0.11 17.13
N GLY A 41 26.09 0.95 16.39
CA GLY A 41 26.59 0.87 15.01
C GLY A 41 25.53 1.12 13.94
N THR A 42 24.25 1.20 14.31
CA THR A 42 23.18 1.60 13.36
C THR A 42 23.25 3.11 13.10
N PRO A 43 23.27 3.57 11.84
CA PRO A 43 23.16 5.00 11.49
C PRO A 43 21.91 5.64 12.10
N MET A 44 22.05 6.80 12.73
CA MET A 44 20.87 7.54 13.19
C MET A 44 20.06 8.08 12.00
N PRO A 45 18.72 8.13 12.11
CA PRO A 45 17.89 8.72 11.07
C PRO A 45 18.23 10.20 10.89
N ASP A 46 18.79 10.54 9.74
CA ASP A 46 19.06 11.91 9.32
C ASP A 46 17.92 12.45 8.45
N TRP A 47 18.10 13.64 7.87
CA TRP A 47 17.11 14.26 6.99
C TRP A 47 16.75 13.39 5.77
N ARG A 48 17.66 12.52 5.30
CA ARG A 48 17.43 11.65 4.14
C ARG A 48 16.46 10.53 4.50
N ALA A 49 16.60 9.95 5.70
CA ALA A 49 15.66 8.95 6.21
C ALA A 49 14.23 9.51 6.21
N TYR A 50 14.02 10.69 6.82
CA TYR A 50 12.70 11.33 6.85
C TYR A 50 12.21 11.75 5.46
N ALA A 51 13.10 12.23 4.58
CA ALA A 51 12.73 12.56 3.20
C ALA A 51 12.20 11.33 2.45
N LEU A 52 12.83 10.15 2.60
CA LEU A 52 12.38 8.91 1.98
C LEU A 52 11.02 8.45 2.51
N LEU A 53 10.78 8.57 3.82
CA LEU A 53 9.51 8.21 4.46
C LEU A 53 8.38 9.16 4.04
N VAL A 54 8.65 10.46 4.02
CA VAL A 54 7.69 11.48 3.57
C VAL A 54 7.38 11.30 2.09
N LEU A 55 8.38 11.03 1.25
CA LEU A 55 8.19 10.79 -0.18
C LEU A 55 7.39 9.51 -0.44
N GLY A 56 7.68 8.43 0.30
CA GLY A 56 6.92 7.19 0.24
C GLY A 56 5.47 7.36 0.69
N GLY A 57 5.20 8.16 1.72
CA GLY A 57 3.84 8.47 2.16
C GLY A 57 3.10 9.40 1.18
N ALA A 58 3.74 10.48 0.74
CA ALA A 58 3.15 11.50 -0.13
C ALA A 58 2.69 10.92 -1.48
N VAL A 59 3.46 9.98 -2.06
CA VAL A 59 3.13 9.38 -3.35
C VAL A 59 1.83 8.55 -3.28
N LEU A 60 1.38 8.12 -2.09
CA LEU A 60 0.08 7.45 -1.92
C LEU A 60 -1.11 8.33 -2.30
N ALA A 61 -0.96 9.66 -2.31
CA ALA A 61 -2.00 10.57 -2.82
C ALA A 61 -2.31 10.33 -4.32
N LEU A 62 -1.36 9.74 -5.06
CA LEU A 62 -1.49 9.41 -6.48
C LEU A 62 -1.99 7.97 -6.72
N ARG A 63 -2.29 7.20 -5.66
CA ARG A 63 -2.60 5.76 -5.75
C ARG A 63 -3.78 5.43 -6.66
N ARG A 64 -4.77 6.33 -6.75
CA ARG A 64 -5.96 6.15 -7.59
C ARG A 64 -5.72 6.53 -9.06
N ARG A 65 -4.76 7.42 -9.32
CA ARG A 65 -4.45 7.90 -10.69
C ARG A 65 -3.40 7.04 -11.37
N ASN A 66 -2.35 6.66 -10.66
CA ASN A 66 -1.25 5.91 -11.22
C ASN A 66 -0.64 4.91 -10.22
N PRO A 67 -1.32 3.78 -9.94
CA PRO A 67 -0.86 2.79 -8.96
C PRO A 67 0.52 2.20 -9.28
N SER A 68 0.90 2.14 -10.56
CA SER A 68 2.23 1.67 -10.99
C SER A 68 3.35 2.60 -10.56
N LEU A 69 3.13 3.92 -10.70
CA LEU A 69 4.10 4.92 -10.24
C LEU A 69 4.25 4.86 -8.72
N VAL A 70 3.14 4.77 -7.99
CA VAL A 70 3.16 4.65 -6.52
C VAL A 70 3.93 3.42 -6.07
N LEU A 71 3.72 2.27 -6.71
CA LEU A 71 4.50 1.05 -6.43
C LEU A 71 6.00 1.26 -6.66
N ALA A 72 6.39 1.83 -7.80
CA ALA A 72 7.80 2.02 -8.12
C ALA A 72 8.49 2.98 -7.13
N VAL A 73 7.83 4.10 -6.79
CA VAL A 73 8.39 5.09 -5.87
C VAL A 73 8.48 4.53 -4.45
N THR A 74 7.43 3.86 -3.95
CA THR A 74 7.46 3.28 -2.61
C THR A 74 8.48 2.14 -2.49
N ALA A 75 8.62 1.29 -3.51
CA ALA A 75 9.66 0.26 -3.56
C ALA A 75 11.07 0.86 -3.59
N THR A 76 11.27 1.93 -4.37
CA THR A 76 12.58 2.60 -4.46
C THR A 76 12.94 3.27 -3.14
N SER A 77 11.98 3.97 -2.51
CA SER A 77 12.20 4.56 -1.18
C SER A 77 12.51 3.50 -0.13
N ALA A 78 11.79 2.39 -0.15
CA ALA A 78 12.02 1.25 0.73
C ALA A 78 13.44 0.68 0.57
N PHE A 79 13.83 0.41 -0.68
CA PHE A 79 15.16 -0.08 -1.01
C PHE A 79 16.27 0.90 -0.59
N LEU A 80 16.12 2.19 -0.87
CA LEU A 80 17.12 3.20 -0.50
C LEU A 80 17.23 3.36 1.01
N TYR A 81 16.11 3.30 1.74
CA TYR A 81 16.10 3.37 3.19
C TYR A 81 16.87 2.20 3.81
N ASP A 82 16.59 0.99 3.33
CA ASP A 82 17.28 -0.21 3.75
C ASP A 82 18.75 -0.17 3.34
N LEU A 83 19.08 0.18 2.10
CA LEU A 83 20.46 0.27 1.60
C LEU A 83 21.33 1.20 2.47
N LEU A 84 20.78 2.34 2.89
CA LEU A 84 21.44 3.30 3.78
C LEU A 84 21.58 2.82 5.23
N GLY A 85 20.93 1.72 5.60
CA GLY A 85 21.08 1.05 6.88
C GLY A 85 20.32 1.72 8.01
N TYR A 86 19.28 2.50 7.73
CA TYR A 86 18.51 3.16 8.75
C TYR A 86 17.70 2.16 9.61
N PRO A 87 17.46 2.47 10.89
CA PRO A 87 16.80 1.56 11.81
C PRO A 87 15.32 1.35 11.48
N GLY A 88 14.82 0.17 11.81
CA GLY A 88 13.40 -0.19 11.73
C GLY A 88 12.91 -0.53 10.33
N ALA A 89 11.70 -1.10 10.26
CA ALA A 89 11.06 -1.57 9.03
C ALA A 89 9.83 -0.73 8.62
N PHE A 90 9.68 0.48 9.16
CA PHE A 90 8.48 1.30 8.94
C PHE A 90 8.36 1.87 7.51
N PHE A 91 9.45 1.88 6.75
CA PHE A 91 9.44 2.20 5.32
C PHE A 91 8.51 1.27 4.52
N THR A 92 8.24 0.07 5.03
CA THR A 92 7.40 -0.95 4.36
C THR A 92 5.92 -0.59 4.36
N ILE A 93 5.45 0.27 5.27
CA ILE A 93 4.04 0.67 5.38
C ILE A 93 3.54 1.27 4.06
N ALA A 94 4.30 2.21 3.50
CA ALA A 94 3.92 2.86 2.25
C ALA A 94 3.86 1.86 1.09
N PHE A 95 4.82 0.92 1.04
CA PHE A 95 4.87 -0.12 0.02
C PHE A 95 3.71 -1.12 0.14
N VAL A 96 3.35 -1.54 1.35
CA VAL A 96 2.19 -2.40 1.63
C VAL A 96 0.89 -1.74 1.16
N LEU A 97 0.70 -0.45 1.44
CA LEU A 97 -0.46 0.30 0.97
C LEU A 97 -0.47 0.44 -0.57
N ALA A 98 0.70 0.56 -1.19
CA ALA A 98 0.83 0.58 -2.64
C ALA A 98 0.47 -0.78 -3.28
N LEU A 99 0.91 -1.90 -2.69
CA LEU A 99 0.56 -3.26 -3.12
C LEU A 99 -0.94 -3.52 -3.03
N PHE A 100 -1.55 -3.18 -1.90
CA PHE A 100 -3.00 -3.25 -1.73
C PHE A 100 -3.72 -2.48 -2.83
N SER A 101 -3.30 -1.24 -3.09
CA SER A 101 -3.91 -0.36 -4.09
C SER A 101 -3.75 -0.90 -5.52
N ALA A 102 -2.58 -1.46 -5.85
CA ALA A 102 -2.32 -2.05 -7.16
C ALA A 102 -3.12 -3.34 -7.40
N MET A 103 -3.26 -4.19 -6.38
CA MET A 103 -4.12 -5.37 -6.42
C MET A 103 -5.59 -4.99 -6.61
N ALA A 104 -6.08 -4.01 -5.85
CA ALA A 104 -7.42 -3.46 -6.01
C ALA A 104 -7.64 -2.89 -7.42
N ALA A 105 -6.60 -2.30 -8.04
CA ALA A 105 -6.62 -1.77 -9.40
C ALA A 105 -6.36 -2.80 -10.53
N ARG A 106 -6.47 -4.12 -10.25
CA ARG A 106 -6.24 -5.22 -11.21
C ARG A 106 -4.83 -5.30 -11.79
N ARG A 107 -3.84 -4.64 -11.20
CA ARG A 107 -2.43 -4.66 -11.65
C ARG A 107 -1.62 -5.77 -10.97
N ARG A 108 -2.17 -6.99 -10.95
CA ARG A 108 -1.60 -8.13 -10.19
C ARG A 108 -0.17 -8.45 -10.59
N VAL A 109 0.12 -8.51 -11.89
CA VAL A 109 1.47 -8.80 -12.40
C VAL A 109 2.49 -7.79 -11.88
N GLN A 110 2.13 -6.50 -11.87
CA GLN A 110 3.02 -5.43 -11.40
C GLN A 110 3.19 -5.47 -9.88
N ALA A 111 2.12 -5.77 -9.14
CA ALA A 111 2.18 -5.92 -7.69
C ALA A 111 3.08 -7.10 -7.29
N LEU A 112 2.90 -8.27 -7.92
CA LEU A 112 3.74 -9.44 -7.68
C LEU A 112 5.20 -9.17 -8.07
N ALA A 113 5.43 -8.60 -9.27
CA ALA A 113 6.77 -8.27 -9.72
C ALA A 113 7.47 -7.29 -8.77
N ALA A 114 6.77 -6.24 -8.30
CA ALA A 114 7.33 -5.28 -7.36
C ALA A 114 7.60 -5.90 -5.98
N ALA A 115 6.69 -6.75 -5.47
CA ALA A 115 6.87 -7.45 -4.20
C ALA A 115 8.08 -8.38 -4.25
N THR A 116 8.20 -9.20 -5.30
CA THR A 116 9.33 -10.11 -5.50
C THR A 116 10.64 -9.33 -5.71
N ALA A 117 10.62 -8.27 -6.52
CA ALA A 117 11.81 -7.46 -6.78
C ALA A 117 12.31 -6.77 -5.51
N LEU A 118 11.42 -6.15 -4.73
CA LEU A 118 11.81 -5.52 -3.47
C LEU A 118 12.34 -6.56 -2.49
N PHE A 119 11.66 -7.69 -2.32
CA PHE A 119 12.13 -8.75 -1.44
C PHE A 119 13.53 -9.23 -1.83
N ALA A 120 13.76 -9.53 -3.11
CA ALA A 120 15.07 -9.95 -3.60
C ALA A 120 16.14 -8.88 -3.39
N ALA A 121 15.81 -7.60 -3.61
CA ALA A 121 16.73 -6.48 -3.42
C ALA A 121 17.13 -6.33 -1.96
N LEU A 122 16.19 -6.43 -1.02
CA LEU A 122 16.49 -6.34 0.41
C LEU A 122 17.30 -7.55 0.91
N VAL A 123 16.99 -8.77 0.42
CA VAL A 123 17.81 -9.96 0.70
C VAL A 123 19.24 -9.79 0.17
N ALA A 124 19.41 -9.22 -1.03
CA ALA A 124 20.73 -8.94 -1.59
C ALA A 124 21.52 -7.93 -0.74
N VAL A 125 20.86 -6.90 -0.20
CA VAL A 125 21.49 -5.96 0.74
C VAL A 125 21.96 -6.67 2.01
N ASP A 126 21.11 -7.50 2.61
CA ASP A 126 21.45 -8.23 3.85
C ASP A 126 22.57 -9.27 3.61
N LEU A 127 22.70 -9.85 2.41
CA LEU A 127 23.82 -10.73 2.06
C LEU A 127 25.17 -10.01 2.00
N VAL A 128 25.19 -8.75 1.56
CA VAL A 128 26.42 -7.95 1.43
C VAL A 128 26.78 -7.26 2.75
N SER A 129 25.76 -6.82 3.49
CA SER A 129 25.89 -6.15 4.77
C SER A 129 24.90 -6.77 5.75
N PRO A 130 25.26 -7.88 6.42
CA PRO A 130 24.37 -8.57 7.35
C PRO A 130 23.98 -7.65 8.50
N ARG A 131 22.75 -7.15 8.44
CA ARG A 131 22.13 -6.32 9.49
C ARG A 131 21.13 -7.14 10.30
N GLY A 132 20.77 -8.33 9.83
CA GLY A 132 19.93 -9.28 10.57
C GLY A 132 18.43 -9.00 10.44
N HIS A 133 18.02 -8.26 9.41
CA HIS A 133 16.62 -7.88 9.22
C HIS A 133 15.83 -8.93 8.40
N LEU A 134 16.48 -9.64 7.47
CA LEU A 134 15.80 -10.58 6.56
C LEU A 134 16.48 -11.94 6.47
N LEU A 135 17.74 -12.07 6.89
CA LEU A 135 18.43 -13.36 7.02
C LEU A 135 17.97 -14.15 8.26
N ASP A 136 17.34 -13.49 9.24
CA ASP A 136 16.60 -14.19 10.29
C ASP A 136 15.25 -14.69 9.77
N ALA A 137 14.92 -15.95 10.08
CA ALA A 137 13.67 -16.58 9.67
C ALA A 137 12.45 -15.80 10.17
N THR A 138 12.55 -15.20 11.36
CA THR A 138 11.48 -14.38 11.94
C THR A 138 11.27 -13.10 11.13
N GLY A 139 12.36 -12.41 10.76
CA GLY A 139 12.32 -11.18 9.97
C GLY A 139 11.80 -11.42 8.55
N ALA A 140 12.28 -12.47 7.89
CA ALA A 140 11.77 -12.90 6.58
C ALA A 140 10.28 -13.25 6.64
N LEU A 141 9.87 -14.06 7.62
CA LEU A 141 8.48 -14.47 7.77
C LEU A 141 7.56 -13.28 8.06
N TRP A 142 8.01 -12.35 8.90
CA TRP A 142 7.29 -11.11 9.16
C TRP A 142 7.08 -10.32 7.88
N PHE A 143 8.15 -10.04 7.14
CA PHE A 143 8.07 -9.25 5.91
C PHE A 143 7.21 -9.92 4.85
N VAL A 144 7.46 -11.20 4.53
CA VAL A 144 6.67 -11.97 3.56
C VAL A 144 5.21 -12.08 3.99
N GLY A 145 4.95 -12.30 5.29
CA GLY A 145 3.60 -12.35 5.84
C GLY A 145 2.82 -11.06 5.59
N TRP A 146 3.45 -9.90 5.81
CA TRP A 146 2.84 -8.60 5.50
C TRP A 146 2.61 -8.38 4.01
N LEU A 147 3.53 -8.81 3.13
CA LEU A 147 3.33 -8.74 1.68
C LEU A 147 2.13 -9.60 1.24
N VAL A 148 2.05 -10.84 1.72
CA VAL A 148 0.94 -11.75 1.41
C VAL A 148 -0.37 -11.18 1.94
N ALA A 149 -0.39 -10.68 3.18
CA ALA A 149 -1.56 -10.04 3.76
C ALA A 149 -2.04 -8.85 2.91
N ALA A 150 -1.13 -8.01 2.44
CA ALA A 150 -1.45 -6.88 1.57
C ALA A 150 -2.05 -7.31 0.23
N LEU A 151 -1.45 -8.33 -0.39
CA LEU A 151 -1.91 -8.89 -1.67
C LEU A 151 -3.31 -9.49 -1.54
N VAL A 152 -3.53 -10.32 -0.51
CA VAL A 152 -4.82 -10.96 -0.22
C VAL A 152 -5.87 -9.92 0.13
N ALA A 153 -5.53 -8.94 0.98
CA ALA A 153 -6.47 -7.87 1.34
C ALA A 153 -6.90 -7.07 0.10
N GLY A 154 -5.97 -6.76 -0.81
CA GLY A 154 -6.27 -6.07 -2.06
C GLY A 154 -7.17 -6.90 -2.98
N GLU A 155 -6.93 -8.20 -3.05
CA GLU A 155 -7.75 -9.15 -3.81
C GLU A 155 -9.16 -9.31 -3.24
N VAL A 156 -9.30 -9.37 -1.92
CA VAL A 156 -10.61 -9.43 -1.23
C VAL A 156 -11.37 -8.12 -1.42
N ALA A 157 -10.71 -6.98 -1.31
CA ALA A 157 -11.32 -5.68 -1.56
C ALA A 157 -11.85 -5.58 -3.00
N ARG A 158 -11.09 -6.10 -3.96
CA ARG A 158 -11.50 -6.22 -5.36
C ARG A 158 -12.73 -7.12 -5.53
N GLY A 159 -12.73 -8.31 -4.92
CA GLY A 159 -13.86 -9.23 -4.97
C GLY A 159 -15.15 -8.63 -4.40
N ARG A 160 -15.04 -7.84 -3.32
CA ARG A 160 -16.18 -7.09 -2.75
C ARG A 160 -16.71 -6.03 -3.71
N ALA A 161 -15.83 -5.30 -4.40
CA ALA A 161 -16.23 -4.30 -5.38
C ALA A 161 -16.96 -4.95 -6.59
N ASP A 162 -16.43 -6.07 -7.09
CA ASP A 162 -17.04 -6.82 -8.19
C ASP A 162 -18.42 -7.38 -7.77
N TYR A 163 -18.55 -7.89 -6.54
CA TYR A 163 -19.82 -8.39 -5.99
C TYR A 163 -20.88 -7.28 -5.87
N LEU A 164 -20.51 -6.12 -5.35
CA LEU A 164 -21.44 -5.00 -5.20
C LEU A 164 -21.95 -4.50 -6.56
N ALA A 165 -21.07 -4.42 -7.57
CA ALA A 165 -21.46 -4.05 -8.93
C ALA A 165 -22.45 -5.05 -9.54
N GLU A 166 -22.29 -6.35 -9.27
CA GLU A 166 -23.22 -7.39 -9.74
C GLU A 166 -24.58 -7.29 -9.02
N VAL A 167 -24.59 -7.04 -7.71
CA VAL A 167 -25.83 -6.84 -6.94
C VAL A 167 -26.60 -5.62 -7.43
N GLU A 168 -25.91 -4.53 -7.72
CA GLU A 168 -26.51 -3.31 -8.26
C GLU A 168 -27.10 -3.55 -9.67
N ARG A 169 -26.38 -4.28 -10.54
CA ARG A 169 -26.90 -4.63 -11.87
C ARG A 169 -28.20 -5.42 -11.76
N ARG A 170 -28.25 -6.40 -10.86
CA ARG A 170 -29.46 -7.20 -10.61
C ARG A 170 -30.62 -6.38 -10.03
N ALA A 171 -30.32 -5.41 -9.17
CA ALA A 171 -31.34 -4.50 -8.63
C ALA A 171 -31.95 -3.64 -9.75
N ILE A 172 -31.13 -3.12 -10.67
CA ILE A 172 -31.59 -2.34 -11.83
C ILE A 172 -32.41 -3.22 -12.79
N GLU A 173 -31.98 -4.45 -13.05
CA GLU A 173 -32.72 -5.39 -13.90
C GLU A 173 -34.10 -5.75 -13.29
N ALA A 174 -34.19 -5.90 -11.97
CA ALA A 174 -35.44 -6.16 -11.25
C ALA A 174 -36.39 -4.94 -11.20
N GLU A 175 -35.86 -3.71 -11.15
CA GLU A 175 -36.67 -2.50 -11.29
C GLU A 175 -37.26 -2.39 -12.71
N ARG A 176 -36.45 -2.67 -13.76
CA ARG A 176 -36.92 -2.65 -15.15
C ARG A 176 -38.04 -3.65 -15.42
N THR A 177 -37.95 -4.87 -14.88
CA THR A 177 -39.02 -5.87 -15.05
C THR A 177 -40.31 -5.43 -14.36
N ARG A 178 -40.23 -4.75 -13.21
CA ARG A 178 -41.42 -4.18 -12.54
C ARG A 178 -42.02 -2.99 -13.29
N GLU A 179 -41.21 -2.13 -13.90
CA GLU A 179 -41.69 -1.01 -14.71
C GLU A 179 -42.39 -1.49 -15.99
N GLU A 180 -41.87 -2.53 -16.65
CA GLU A 180 -42.50 -3.13 -17.82
C GLU A 180 -43.83 -3.84 -17.50
N GLU A 181 -43.94 -4.47 -16.32
CA GLU A 181 -45.20 -5.06 -15.85
C GLU A 181 -46.24 -4.00 -15.47
N ALA A 182 -45.80 -2.86 -14.92
CA ALA A 182 -46.67 -1.72 -14.59
C ALA A 182 -47.19 -0.98 -15.83
N LEU A 183 -46.42 -0.97 -16.93
CA LEU A 183 -46.84 -0.38 -18.21
C LEU A 183 -47.76 -1.29 -19.03
N ARG A 184 -47.85 -2.59 -18.70
CA ARG A 184 -48.71 -3.58 -19.39
C ARG A 184 -50.07 -3.80 -18.73
N ARG A 185 -50.34 -3.22 -17.56
CA ARG A 185 -51.64 -3.23 -16.87
C ARG A 185 -52.35 -1.90 -17.01
#